data_AF-A0A8S4QEE7-F1
#
_entry.id   AF-A0A8S4QEE7-F1
#
_cell.length_a   1.000
_cell.length_b   1.000
_cell.length_c   1.000
_cell.angle_alpha   90.00
_cell.angle_beta   90.00
_cell.angle_gamma   90.00
#
_symmetry.space_group_name_H-M   'P 1'
#
loop_
_entity.id
_entity.type
_entity.pdbx_description
1 polymer ?
#
loop_
_entity_poly.entity_id
_entity_poly.type
_entity_poly.pdbx_seq_one_letter_code
_entity_poly.pdbx_strand_id
1 'polypeptide(L)'
;VYPILEYPKVLIDISRVTELKCNYIDQNLVIGAGVTLTELINIFTNVANAENFSYLKVINDHLSLVAHVTIRNLGTIAGNLMLKHRYREFKSDLFLLLETVGAQLRIMVSFASFKVLSMQEFLNEDMTKKIITNILLPPLNYEHKLVTYKIMPRAQNAHALIHAGFLYKIDAATTVKRCRIVYGGLSPTFIRAWNTEKYLIGKSLFRNETLQSAINVLKNEIVVTENLPEPPVEYRRRVAL
;
A
#
# COMPACT_ATOMS: atom_id res chain seq x y z
N VAL A 1 -17.48 0.03 -1.23
CA VAL A 1 -17.87 -0.55 0.08
C VAL A 1 -18.05 -2.05 -0.16
N TYR A 2 -17.49 -2.91 0.70
CA TYR A 2 -17.64 -4.37 0.53
C TYR A 2 -18.83 -4.86 1.36
N PRO A 3 -19.74 -5.69 0.82
CA PRO A 3 -20.94 -6.10 1.54
C PRO A 3 -20.60 -7.00 2.74
N ILE A 4 -21.40 -6.88 3.81
CA ILE A 4 -21.38 -7.81 4.94
C ILE A 4 -22.44 -8.88 4.65
N LEU A 5 -21.99 -10.11 4.40
CA LEU A 5 -22.88 -11.23 4.08
C LEU A 5 -23.42 -11.92 5.34
N GLU A 6 -22.63 -11.94 6.41
CA GLU A 6 -23.01 -12.50 7.70
C GLU A 6 -22.74 -11.50 8.82
N TYR A 7 -23.77 -11.23 9.61
CA TYR A 7 -23.65 -10.32 10.74
C TYR A 7 -23.12 -11.05 11.97
N PRO A 8 -22.10 -10.52 12.66
CA PRO A 8 -21.60 -11.15 13.87
C PRO A 8 -22.63 -11.08 15.00
N LYS A 9 -22.71 -12.12 15.82
CA LYS A 9 -23.60 -12.15 17.00
C LYS A 9 -23.22 -11.11 18.06
N VAL A 10 -21.93 -10.75 18.12
CA VAL A 10 -21.38 -9.79 19.08
C VAL A 10 -20.54 -8.78 18.32
N LEU A 11 -20.76 -7.50 18.61
CA LEU A 11 -19.98 -6.38 18.11
C LEU A 11 -19.23 -5.73 19.26
N ILE A 12 -17.96 -5.42 19.04
CA ILE A 12 -17.12 -4.68 19.97
C ILE A 12 -16.73 -3.38 19.28
N ASP A 13 -17.22 -2.26 19.79
CA ASP A 13 -16.82 -0.94 19.30
C ASP A 13 -15.56 -0.46 20.04
N ILE A 14 -14.48 -0.28 19.28
CA ILE A 14 -13.18 0.23 19.77
C ILE A 14 -12.94 1.69 19.35
N SER A 15 -13.95 2.39 18.82
CA SER A 15 -13.84 3.76 18.31
C SER A 15 -13.37 4.78 19.35
N ARG A 16 -13.58 4.51 20.64
CA ARG A 16 -13.21 5.37 21.77
C ARG A 16 -11.84 5.06 22.39
N VAL A 17 -11.14 4.02 21.93
CA VAL A 17 -9.80 3.67 22.42
C VAL A 17 -8.80 4.68 21.86
N THR A 18 -8.31 5.59 22.69
CA THR A 18 -7.47 6.73 22.28
C THR A 18 -6.08 6.28 21.83
N GLU A 19 -5.58 5.17 22.38
CA GLU A 19 -4.30 4.57 22.05
C GLU A 19 -4.24 4.11 20.59
N LEU A 20 -5.38 3.85 19.95
CA LEU A 20 -5.47 3.50 18.53
C LEU A 20 -5.50 4.71 17.60
N LYS A 21 -5.46 5.94 18.14
CA LYS A 21 -5.54 7.19 17.37
C LYS A 21 -4.32 8.11 17.51
N CYS A 22 -3.23 7.59 18.09
CA CYS A 22 -2.01 8.36 18.26
C CYS A 22 -1.26 8.56 16.93
N ASN A 23 -0.42 9.60 16.87
CA ASN A 23 0.63 9.72 15.85
C ASN A 23 1.84 10.43 16.44
N TYR A 24 3.04 9.97 16.12
CA TYR A 24 4.30 10.58 16.52
C TYR A 24 5.44 10.04 15.67
N ILE A 25 6.57 10.76 15.66
CA ILE A 25 7.79 10.33 14.98
C ILE A 25 8.77 9.85 16.04
N ASP A 26 9.31 8.66 15.83
CA ASP A 26 10.49 8.15 16.53
C ASP A 26 11.52 7.73 15.45
N GLN A 27 11.92 6.46 15.39
CA GLN A 27 12.67 5.95 14.23
C GLN A 27 11.81 5.89 12.97
N ASN A 28 10.52 5.57 13.14
CA ASN A 28 9.50 5.51 12.11
C ASN A 28 8.42 6.55 12.43
N LEU A 29 7.65 6.98 11.42
CA LEU A 29 6.37 7.63 11.67
C LEU A 29 5.38 6.56 12.14
N VAL A 30 4.96 6.66 13.40
CA VAL A 30 4.00 5.76 14.03
C VAL A 30 2.62 6.36 13.93
N ILE A 31 1.66 5.62 13.38
CA ILE A 31 0.25 6.05 13.28
C ILE A 31 -0.64 4.96 13.86
N GLY A 32 -1.57 5.35 14.72
CA GLY A 32 -2.58 4.47 15.30
C GLY A 32 -3.49 3.89 14.23
N ALA A 33 -3.84 2.61 14.35
CA ALA A 33 -4.59 1.91 13.31
C ALA A 33 -6.09 2.30 13.26
N GLY A 34 -6.60 2.93 14.32
CA GLY A 34 -7.95 3.49 14.42
C GLY A 34 -8.11 4.88 13.82
N VAL A 35 -7.02 5.47 13.31
CA VAL A 35 -7.05 6.74 12.55
C VAL A 35 -7.85 6.54 11.26
N THR A 36 -8.69 7.53 10.93
CA THR A 36 -9.49 7.56 9.70
C THR A 36 -8.64 7.97 8.50
N LEU A 37 -9.09 7.68 7.27
CA LEU A 37 -8.35 8.10 6.08
C LEU A 37 -8.25 9.63 5.95
N THR A 38 -9.26 10.37 6.42
CA THR A 38 -9.21 11.84 6.45
C THR A 38 -8.15 12.35 7.42
N GLU A 39 -8.10 11.80 8.64
CA GLU A 39 -7.06 12.15 9.62
C GLU A 39 -5.67 11.75 9.11
N LEU A 40 -5.54 10.60 8.44
CA LEU A 40 -4.29 10.15 7.83
C LEU A 40 -3.76 11.15 6.79
N ILE A 41 -4.63 11.64 5.90
CA ILE A 41 -4.30 12.66 4.90
C ILE A 41 -3.75 13.92 5.57
N ASN A 42 -4.38 14.37 6.67
CA ASN A 42 -3.92 15.52 7.43
C ASN A 42 -2.56 15.28 8.11
N ILE A 43 -2.37 14.10 8.72
CA ILE A 43 -1.08 13.70 9.32
C ILE A 43 0.02 13.71 8.25
N PHE A 44 -0.22 13.12 7.08
CA PHE A 44 0.76 13.11 5.99
C PHE A 44 1.09 14.50 5.48
N THR A 45 0.09 15.39 5.40
CA THR A 45 0.30 16.79 5.00
C THR A 45 1.24 17.51 5.97
N ASN A 46 1.03 17.31 7.28
CA ASN A 46 1.82 17.96 8.33
C ASN A 46 3.24 17.37 8.41
N VAL A 47 3.38 16.05 8.31
CA VAL A 47 4.66 15.35 8.47
C VAL A 47 5.51 15.34 7.19
N ALA A 48 4.94 15.61 6.01
CA ALA A 48 5.69 15.59 4.74
C ALA A 48 6.86 16.58 4.69
N ASN A 49 6.85 17.62 5.53
CA ASN A 49 7.96 18.58 5.62
C ASN A 49 9.09 18.13 6.57
N ALA A 50 8.88 17.07 7.35
CA ALA A 50 9.91 16.49 8.20
C ALA A 50 10.97 15.77 7.35
N GLU A 51 12.19 15.74 7.87
CA GLU A 51 13.32 15.06 7.23
C GLU A 51 12.99 13.59 6.98
N ASN A 52 13.33 13.07 5.79
CA ASN A 52 13.10 11.68 5.38
C ASN A 52 11.61 11.24 5.27
N PHE A 53 10.65 12.16 5.35
CA PHE A 53 9.21 11.86 5.19
C PHE A 53 8.55 12.59 4.00
N SER A 54 9.32 13.23 3.13
CA SER A 54 8.80 13.95 1.96
C SER A 54 8.01 13.08 0.98
N TYR A 55 8.28 11.77 0.96
CA TYR A 55 7.53 10.80 0.16
C TYR A 55 6.04 10.73 0.55
N LEU A 56 5.67 11.15 1.76
CA LEU A 56 4.28 11.19 2.20
C LEU A 56 3.43 12.12 1.34
N LYS A 57 4.02 13.15 0.71
CA LYS A 57 3.31 14.01 -0.25
C LYS A 57 2.78 13.19 -1.43
N VAL A 58 3.61 12.31 -2.00
CA VAL A 58 3.22 11.44 -3.13
C VAL A 58 2.11 10.46 -2.70
N ILE A 59 2.21 9.90 -1.48
CA ILE A 59 1.16 9.03 -0.93
C ILE A 59 -0.14 9.83 -0.75
N ASN A 60 -0.05 11.06 -0.24
CA ASN A 60 -1.20 11.89 0.05
C ASN A 60 -1.95 12.32 -1.23
N ASP A 61 -1.21 12.66 -2.29
CA ASP A 61 -1.77 12.95 -3.60
C ASP A 61 -2.55 11.74 -4.15
N HIS A 62 -2.00 10.53 -3.99
CA HIS A 62 -2.69 9.30 -4.36
C HIS A 62 -3.95 9.05 -3.51
N LEU A 63 -3.85 9.19 -2.18
CA LEU A 63 -4.97 8.98 -1.25
C LEU A 63 -6.10 9.99 -1.46
N SER A 64 -5.78 11.20 -1.93
CA SER A 64 -6.79 12.22 -2.23
C SER A 64 -7.75 11.80 -3.35
N LEU A 65 -7.31 10.89 -4.24
CA LEU A 65 -8.12 10.25 -5.29
C LEU A 65 -8.93 9.04 -4.78
N VAL A 66 -8.81 8.67 -3.51
CA VAL A 66 -9.48 7.50 -2.92
C VAL A 66 -10.79 7.92 -2.27
N ALA A 67 -11.90 7.38 -2.81
CA ALA A 67 -13.25 7.45 -2.26
C ALA A 67 -13.79 8.89 -2.02
N HIS A 68 -15.09 8.96 -1.75
CA HIS A 68 -15.70 10.22 -1.33
C HIS A 68 -15.32 10.56 0.11
N VAL A 69 -15.27 11.86 0.45
CA VAL A 69 -14.88 12.37 1.78
C VAL A 69 -15.67 11.70 2.91
N THR A 70 -16.97 11.47 2.71
CA THR A 70 -17.83 10.79 3.69
C THR A 70 -17.37 9.37 4.02
N ILE A 71 -16.88 8.61 3.03
CA ILE A 71 -16.31 7.28 3.24
C ILE A 71 -14.97 7.41 3.99
N ARG A 72 -14.14 8.40 3.65
CA ARG A 72 -12.84 8.63 4.31
C ARG A 72 -12.96 9.05 5.77
N ASN A 73 -14.01 9.79 6.12
CA ASN A 73 -14.30 10.22 7.49
C ASN A 73 -14.67 9.06 8.42
N LEU A 74 -15.11 7.92 7.88
CA LEU A 74 -15.50 6.73 8.66
C LEU A 74 -14.52 5.58 8.51
N GLY A 75 -13.90 5.44 7.33
CA GLY A 75 -12.96 4.35 7.05
C GLY A 75 -11.66 4.52 7.82
N THR A 76 -11.36 3.56 8.70
CA THR A 76 -10.09 3.50 9.43
C THR A 76 -9.02 2.77 8.63
N ILE A 77 -7.75 3.00 8.97
CA ILE A 77 -6.63 2.30 8.36
C ILE A 77 -6.74 0.79 8.61
N ALA A 78 -6.92 0.38 9.88
CA ALA A 78 -7.08 -1.02 10.26
C ALA A 78 -8.26 -1.66 9.52
N GLY A 79 -9.41 -0.97 9.44
CA GLY A 79 -10.59 -1.48 8.75
C GLY A 79 -10.32 -1.73 7.27
N ASN A 80 -9.66 -0.80 6.59
CA ASN A 80 -9.29 -0.97 5.18
C ASN A 80 -8.31 -2.16 4.98
N LEU A 81 -7.31 -2.28 5.85
CA LEU A 81 -6.33 -3.38 5.79
C LEU A 81 -6.97 -4.74 6.12
N MET A 82 -7.89 -4.81 7.08
CA MET A 82 -8.61 -6.04 7.40
C MET A 82 -9.58 -6.46 6.29
N LEU A 83 -10.13 -5.53 5.52
CA LEU A 83 -10.87 -5.87 4.29
C LEU A 83 -9.96 -6.54 3.26
N LYS A 84 -8.74 -6.01 3.07
CA LYS A 84 -7.74 -6.60 2.17
C LYS A 84 -7.24 -7.97 2.66
N HIS A 85 -7.11 -8.14 3.97
CA HIS A 85 -6.75 -9.42 4.60
C HIS A 85 -7.82 -10.49 4.37
N ARG A 86 -9.08 -10.15 4.65
CA ARG A 86 -10.23 -11.06 4.49
C ARG A 86 -10.53 -11.40 3.03
N TYR A 87 -10.48 -10.39 2.15
CA TYR A 87 -10.82 -10.50 0.74
C TYR A 87 -9.61 -10.10 -0.09
N ARG A 88 -8.83 -11.09 -0.55
CA ARG A 88 -7.55 -10.83 -1.24
C ARG A 88 -7.73 -10.09 -2.57
N GLU A 89 -8.90 -10.17 -3.17
CA GLU A 89 -9.30 -9.44 -4.37
C GLU A 89 -9.64 -7.96 -4.12
N PHE A 90 -9.83 -7.54 -2.85
CA PHE A 90 -10.10 -6.15 -2.52
C PHE A 90 -8.93 -5.27 -2.99
N LYS A 91 -9.25 -4.27 -3.83
CA LYS A 91 -8.29 -3.33 -4.40
C LYS A 91 -7.99 -2.19 -3.42
N SER A 92 -7.23 -2.49 -2.37
CA SER A 92 -6.83 -1.49 -1.38
C SER A 92 -5.67 -0.63 -1.89
N ASP A 93 -5.96 0.62 -2.24
CA ASP A 93 -4.95 1.65 -2.53
C ASP A 93 -3.99 1.82 -1.32
N LEU A 94 -4.54 1.79 -0.09
CA LEU A 94 -3.76 1.96 1.14
C LEU A 94 -2.76 0.82 1.34
N PHE A 95 -3.17 -0.43 1.17
CA PHE A 95 -2.27 -1.58 1.25
C PHE A 95 -1.13 -1.47 0.24
N LEU A 96 -1.44 -1.11 -1.01
CA LEU A 96 -0.43 -0.94 -2.06
C LEU A 96 0.59 0.12 -1.68
N LEU A 97 0.14 1.29 -1.23
CA LEU A 97 1.02 2.40 -0.87
C LEU A 97 1.93 2.02 0.31
N LEU A 98 1.37 1.38 1.34
CA LEU A 98 2.11 0.91 2.51
C LEU A 98 3.14 -0.17 2.15
N GLU A 99 2.78 -1.15 1.32
CA GLU A 99 3.73 -2.19 0.86
C GLU A 99 4.85 -1.58 0.00
N THR A 100 4.53 -0.59 -0.83
CA THR A 100 5.49 0.11 -1.70
C THR A 100 6.57 0.81 -0.88
N VAL A 101 6.19 1.52 0.18
CA VAL A 101 7.16 2.20 1.06
C VAL A 101 7.80 1.29 2.10
N GLY A 102 7.35 0.04 2.18
CA GLY A 102 7.85 -0.93 3.15
C GLY A 102 7.43 -0.63 4.57
N ALA A 103 6.21 -0.13 4.74
CA ALA A 103 5.60 0.01 6.05
C ALA A 103 5.42 -1.35 6.73
N GLN A 104 5.38 -1.31 8.05
CA GLN A 104 5.12 -2.48 8.89
C GLN A 104 3.91 -2.23 9.78
N LEU A 105 3.28 -3.32 10.22
CA LEU A 105 2.15 -3.29 11.14
C LEU A 105 2.59 -3.84 12.49
N ARG A 106 2.24 -3.12 13.55
CA ARG A 106 2.34 -3.61 14.91
C ARG A 106 1.00 -4.21 15.31
N ILE A 107 1.01 -5.49 15.64
CA ILE A 107 -0.17 -6.29 15.96
C ILE A 107 -0.07 -6.76 17.39
N MET A 108 -1.12 -6.54 18.16
CA MET A 108 -1.27 -7.10 19.50
C MET A 108 -1.80 -8.53 19.39
N VAL A 109 -1.02 -9.49 19.88
CA VAL A 109 -1.32 -10.93 19.81
C VAL A 109 -2.01 -11.42 21.08
N SER A 110 -1.59 -10.90 22.22
CA SER A 110 -2.19 -11.13 23.53
C SER A 110 -1.90 -9.93 24.44
N PHE A 111 -2.35 -9.97 25.70
CA PHE A 111 -2.11 -8.89 26.65
C PHE A 111 -0.60 -8.57 26.75
N ALA A 112 -0.24 -7.32 26.46
CA ALA A 112 1.14 -6.83 26.41
C ALA A 112 2.09 -7.56 25.43
N SER A 113 1.59 -8.42 24.55
CA SER A 113 2.40 -9.14 23.54
C SER A 113 2.15 -8.59 22.16
N PHE A 114 3.22 -8.21 21.47
CA PHE A 114 3.17 -7.55 20.17
C PHE A 114 4.08 -8.22 19.16
N LYS A 115 3.63 -8.23 17.91
CA LYS A 115 4.39 -8.70 16.74
C LYS A 115 4.45 -7.58 15.72
N VAL A 116 5.60 -7.40 15.09
CA VAL A 116 5.76 -6.48 13.94
C VAL A 116 5.83 -7.33 12.68
N LEU A 117 4.98 -7.02 11.70
CA LEU A 117 4.88 -7.73 10.43
C LEU A 117 5.01 -6.77 9.26
N SER A 118 5.63 -7.19 8.16
CA SER A 118 5.45 -6.55 6.86
C SER A 118 4.02 -6.70 6.35
N MET A 119 3.65 -5.92 5.33
CA MET A 119 2.28 -5.99 4.78
C MET A 119 1.98 -7.36 4.16
N GLN A 120 2.96 -8.01 3.51
CA GLN A 120 2.79 -9.35 2.96
C GLN A 120 2.71 -10.44 4.04
N GLU A 121 3.49 -10.35 5.11
CA GLU A 121 3.36 -11.28 6.25
C GLU A 121 2.01 -11.15 6.94
N PHE A 122 1.55 -9.89 7.13
CA PHE A 122 0.22 -9.61 7.66
C PHE A 122 -0.88 -10.32 6.87
N LEU A 123 -0.81 -10.33 5.54
CA LEU A 123 -1.80 -11.01 4.69
C LEU A 123 -1.90 -12.53 4.91
N ASN A 124 -0.89 -13.15 5.53
CA ASN A 124 -0.85 -14.58 5.79
C ASN A 124 -1.00 -14.89 7.29
N GLU A 125 -1.04 -13.86 8.14
CA GLU A 125 -1.20 -14.00 9.60
C GLU A 125 -2.66 -14.29 9.96
N ASP A 126 -2.91 -15.26 10.83
CA ASP A 126 -4.24 -15.43 11.42
C ASP A 126 -4.53 -14.27 12.39
N MET A 127 -5.50 -13.44 12.04
CA MET A 127 -5.90 -12.27 12.83
C MET A 127 -6.98 -12.58 13.89
N THR A 128 -7.33 -13.85 14.08
CA THR A 128 -8.28 -14.28 15.10
C THR A 128 -7.81 -13.85 16.49
N LYS A 129 -8.63 -13.07 17.19
CA LYS A 129 -8.35 -12.49 18.52
C LYS A 129 -7.14 -11.55 18.56
N LYS A 130 -6.67 -11.04 17.41
CA LYS A 130 -5.56 -10.08 17.32
C LYS A 130 -6.07 -8.72 16.82
N ILE A 131 -5.35 -7.66 17.17
CA ILE A 131 -5.72 -6.29 16.79
C ILE A 131 -4.50 -5.58 16.20
N ILE A 132 -4.67 -4.91 15.07
CA ILE A 132 -3.66 -4.00 14.53
C ILE A 132 -3.66 -2.75 15.40
N THR A 133 -2.54 -2.42 16.04
CA THR A 133 -2.45 -1.23 16.90
C THR A 133 -1.87 -0.04 16.16
N ASN A 134 -0.82 -0.24 15.36
CA ASN A 134 -0.11 0.84 14.68
C ASN A 134 0.40 0.43 13.30
N ILE A 135 0.58 1.42 12.44
CA ILE A 135 1.36 1.36 11.22
C ILE A 135 2.67 2.10 11.47
N LEU A 136 3.77 1.51 11.02
CA LEU A 136 5.12 2.01 11.15
C LEU A 136 5.63 2.34 9.74
N LEU A 137 5.78 3.63 9.45
CA LEU A 137 6.24 4.16 8.17
C LEU A 137 7.74 4.49 8.26
N PRO A 138 8.60 3.87 7.43
CA PRO A 138 10.04 4.08 7.54
C PRO A 138 10.47 5.47 7.05
N PRO A 139 11.58 6.01 7.58
CA PRO A 139 12.20 7.19 7.01
C PRO A 139 12.85 6.83 5.67
N LEU A 140 12.50 7.57 4.62
CA LEU A 140 13.05 7.42 3.27
C LEU A 140 13.77 8.71 2.90
N ASN A 141 15.10 8.65 2.86
CA ASN A 141 15.95 9.78 2.50
C ASN A 141 15.81 10.20 1.02
N TYR A 142 16.49 11.28 0.63
CA TYR A 142 16.43 11.84 -0.71
C TYR A 142 16.89 10.91 -1.85
N GLU A 143 17.67 9.86 -1.54
CA GLU A 143 18.06 8.81 -2.50
C GLU A 143 16.85 7.96 -2.92
N HIS A 144 15.79 7.95 -2.12
CA HIS A 144 14.55 7.25 -2.43
C HIS A 144 13.65 8.11 -3.33
N LYS A 145 13.19 7.52 -4.43
CA LYS A 145 12.24 8.10 -5.37
C LYS A 145 11.00 7.23 -5.40
N LEU A 146 9.88 7.79 -4.95
CA LEU A 146 8.58 7.15 -4.94
C LEU A 146 7.73 7.71 -6.08
N VAL A 147 7.17 6.82 -6.90
CA VAL A 147 6.18 7.15 -7.93
C VAL A 147 5.02 6.19 -7.77
N THR A 148 3.79 6.71 -7.82
CA THR A 148 2.59 5.87 -7.72
C THR A 148 1.64 6.21 -8.85
N TYR A 149 0.92 5.20 -9.33
CA TYR A 149 -0.04 5.33 -10.39
C TYR A 149 -1.37 4.74 -9.94
N LYS A 150 -2.45 5.46 -10.26
CA LYS A 150 -3.81 5.00 -10.07
C LYS A 150 -4.54 5.14 -11.40
N ILE A 151 -4.61 4.05 -12.16
CA ILE A 151 -5.27 4.05 -13.45
C ILE A 151 -6.76 3.82 -13.23
N MET A 152 -7.56 4.83 -13.53
CA MET A 152 -9.00 4.82 -13.32
C MET A 152 -9.71 5.03 -14.65
N PRO A 153 -10.88 4.39 -14.87
CA PRO A 153 -11.69 4.65 -16.07
C PRO A 153 -12.27 6.08 -16.09
N ARG A 154 -12.29 6.78 -14.95
CA ARG A 154 -12.76 8.17 -14.79
C ARG A 154 -11.84 8.90 -13.81
N ALA A 155 -11.70 10.22 -13.97
CA ALA A 155 -10.72 11.03 -13.23
C ALA A 155 -10.95 11.10 -11.70
N GLN A 156 -12.17 10.90 -11.21
CA GLN A 156 -12.50 10.89 -9.78
C GLN A 156 -13.53 9.82 -9.41
N ASN A 157 -13.50 9.38 -8.15
CA ASN A 157 -14.50 8.50 -7.51
C ASN A 157 -14.77 7.17 -8.25
N ALA A 158 -13.77 6.66 -8.97
CA ALA A 158 -13.83 5.35 -9.61
C ALA A 158 -12.90 4.35 -8.92
N HIS A 159 -13.30 3.09 -8.91
CA HIS A 159 -12.38 2.02 -8.55
C HIS A 159 -11.24 1.98 -9.57
N ALA A 160 -10.01 1.91 -9.08
CA ALA A 160 -8.84 1.78 -9.95
C ALA A 160 -8.95 0.47 -10.73
N LEU A 161 -8.71 0.56 -12.03
CA LEU A 161 -8.50 -0.60 -12.87
C LEU A 161 -7.25 -1.33 -12.39
N ILE A 162 -6.15 -0.59 -12.33
CA ILE A 162 -4.84 -1.00 -11.85
C ILE A 162 -4.26 0.16 -11.05
N HIS A 163 -3.57 -0.17 -9.97
CA HIS A 163 -2.68 0.77 -9.30
C HIS A 163 -1.30 0.14 -9.15
N ALA A 164 -0.29 0.98 -9.16
CA ALA A 164 1.10 0.57 -9.06
C ALA A 164 1.89 1.55 -8.18
N GLY A 165 2.86 1.02 -7.45
CA GLY A 165 3.79 1.79 -6.64
C GLY A 165 5.21 1.36 -6.95
N PHE A 166 6.06 2.34 -7.24
CA PHE A 166 7.46 2.15 -7.57
C PHE A 166 8.31 2.94 -6.60
N LEU A 167 9.11 2.24 -5.80
CA LEU A 167 10.09 2.84 -4.92
C LEU A 167 11.49 2.43 -5.36
N TYR A 168 12.31 3.41 -5.73
CA TYR A 168 13.71 3.19 -6.09
C TYR A 168 14.61 3.88 -5.08
N LYS A 169 15.64 3.19 -4.59
CA LYS A 169 16.80 3.81 -3.96
C LYS A 169 17.91 3.86 -5.00
N ILE A 170 18.29 5.06 -5.43
CA ILE A 170 19.31 5.26 -6.47
C ILE A 170 20.54 5.97 -5.93
N ASP A 171 21.69 5.74 -6.55
CA ASP A 171 22.90 6.51 -6.31
C ASP A 171 22.97 7.76 -7.22
N ALA A 172 24.03 8.55 -7.06
CA ALA A 172 24.29 9.74 -7.87
C ALA A 172 24.45 9.43 -9.37
N ALA A 173 24.85 8.20 -9.72
CA ALA A 173 25.01 7.72 -11.08
C ALA A 173 23.73 7.07 -11.65
N THR A 174 22.59 7.20 -10.96
CA THR A 174 21.27 6.62 -11.34
C THR A 174 21.22 5.10 -11.31
N THR A 175 22.17 4.47 -10.62
CA THR A 175 22.21 3.03 -10.41
C THR A 175 21.28 2.64 -9.28
N VAL A 176 20.48 1.60 -9.50
CA VAL A 176 19.54 1.10 -8.50
C VAL A 176 20.29 0.35 -7.40
N LYS A 177 20.22 0.85 -6.15
CA LYS A 177 20.67 0.13 -4.95
C LYS A 177 19.59 -0.82 -4.42
N ARG A 178 18.34 -0.36 -4.41
CA ARG A 178 17.15 -1.14 -4.02
C ARG A 178 15.94 -0.70 -4.84
N CYS A 179 15.02 -1.62 -5.05
CA CYS A 179 13.78 -1.35 -5.76
C CYS A 179 12.62 -2.10 -5.08
N ARG A 180 11.44 -1.48 -5.06
CA ARG A 180 10.16 -2.15 -4.80
C ARG A 180 9.17 -1.77 -5.88
N ILE A 181 8.55 -2.76 -6.50
CA ILE A 181 7.55 -2.60 -7.55
C ILE A 181 6.32 -3.40 -7.12
N VAL A 182 5.27 -2.67 -6.76
CA VAL A 182 4.05 -3.23 -6.18
C VAL A 182 2.88 -2.93 -7.10
N TYR A 183 2.05 -3.93 -7.33
CA TYR A 183 0.84 -3.82 -8.14
C TYR A 183 -0.39 -4.22 -7.34
N GLY A 184 -1.53 -3.70 -7.76
CA GLY A 184 -2.83 -4.18 -7.32
C GLY A 184 -3.88 -4.00 -8.41
N GLY A 185 -4.96 -4.79 -8.31
CA GLY A 185 -5.98 -4.89 -9.35
C GLY A 185 -5.66 -5.85 -10.50
N LEU A 186 -4.48 -6.50 -10.49
CA LEU A 186 -4.09 -7.50 -11.49
C LEU A 186 -4.53 -8.92 -11.12
N SER A 187 -4.15 -9.37 -9.91
CA SER A 187 -4.49 -10.69 -9.37
C SER A 187 -4.52 -10.62 -7.83
N PRO A 188 -5.32 -11.46 -7.15
CA PRO A 188 -5.28 -11.60 -5.68
C PRO A 188 -3.94 -12.11 -5.13
N THR A 189 -3.16 -12.80 -5.96
CA THR A 189 -1.88 -13.44 -5.57
C THR A 189 -0.66 -12.61 -5.96
N PHE A 190 -0.75 -11.78 -6.99
CA PHE A 190 0.35 -10.96 -7.47
C PHE A 190 0.34 -9.58 -6.81
N ILE A 191 1.30 -9.36 -5.92
CA ILE A 191 1.45 -8.10 -5.17
C ILE A 191 2.74 -7.39 -5.57
N ARG A 192 3.85 -8.11 -5.70
CA ARG A 192 5.18 -7.53 -5.86
C ARG A 192 5.97 -8.24 -6.96
N ALA A 193 6.66 -7.46 -7.79
CA ALA A 193 7.46 -7.94 -8.92
C ALA A 193 8.91 -8.22 -8.52
N TRP A 194 9.12 -9.26 -7.70
CA TRP A 194 10.41 -9.63 -7.13
C TRP A 194 11.51 -9.93 -8.18
N ASN A 195 11.16 -10.59 -9.28
CA ASN A 195 12.12 -10.91 -10.34
C ASN A 195 12.58 -9.64 -11.06
N THR A 196 11.64 -8.74 -11.37
CA THR A 196 11.94 -7.43 -11.96
C THR A 196 12.78 -6.57 -11.03
N GLU A 197 12.46 -6.54 -9.74
CA GLU A 197 13.27 -5.82 -8.74
C GLU A 197 14.70 -6.35 -8.68
N LYS A 198 14.87 -7.68 -8.61
CA LYS A 198 16.19 -8.32 -8.59
C LYS A 198 16.98 -8.02 -9.85
N TYR A 199 16.32 -7.98 -11.01
CA TYR A 199 16.94 -7.63 -12.28
C TYR A 199 17.46 -6.18 -12.31
N LEU A 200 16.73 -5.24 -11.70
CA LEU A 200 17.05 -3.82 -11.73
C LEU A 200 18.20 -3.43 -10.79
N ILE A 201 18.40 -4.15 -9.68
CA ILE A 201 19.49 -3.88 -8.74
C ILE A 201 20.85 -3.91 -9.46
N GLY A 202 21.65 -2.87 -9.27
CA GLY A 202 22.95 -2.68 -9.90
C GLY A 202 22.92 -2.12 -11.32
N LYS A 203 21.74 -1.81 -11.89
CA LYS A 203 21.60 -1.25 -13.23
C LYS A 203 21.30 0.25 -13.21
N SER A 204 21.72 0.95 -14.25
CA SER A 204 21.33 2.34 -14.48
C SER A 204 19.91 2.41 -15.07
N LEU A 205 19.03 3.15 -14.40
CA LEU A 205 17.59 3.21 -14.73
C LEU A 205 17.30 3.84 -16.09
N PHE A 206 18.07 4.85 -16.49
CA PHE A 206 17.77 5.68 -17.65
C PHE A 206 18.40 5.17 -18.97
N ARG A 207 18.76 3.89 -19.02
CA ARG A 207 19.20 3.23 -20.26
C ARG A 207 18.03 2.48 -20.89
N ASN A 208 17.85 2.66 -22.20
CA ASN A 208 16.80 1.99 -22.95
C ASN A 208 16.90 0.45 -22.84
N GLU A 209 18.11 -0.10 -22.87
CA GLU A 209 18.37 -1.53 -22.70
C GLU A 209 17.89 -2.06 -21.34
N THR A 210 18.13 -1.31 -20.26
CA THR A 210 17.67 -1.65 -18.91
C THR A 210 16.14 -1.67 -18.88
N LEU A 211 15.50 -0.64 -19.45
CA LEU A 211 14.05 -0.50 -19.49
C LEU A 211 13.40 -1.64 -20.27
N GLN A 212 13.81 -1.89 -21.51
CA GLN A 212 13.26 -2.93 -22.37
C GLN A 212 13.38 -4.32 -21.73
N SER A 213 14.54 -4.59 -21.14
CA SER A 213 14.78 -5.87 -20.46
C SER A 213 13.96 -6.00 -19.17
N ALA A 214 13.80 -4.92 -18.40
CA ALA A 214 12.96 -4.92 -17.21
C ALA A 214 11.49 -5.15 -17.56
N ILE A 215 10.98 -4.51 -18.61
CA ILE A 215 9.63 -4.75 -19.15
C ILE A 215 9.47 -6.22 -19.57
N ASN A 216 10.49 -6.82 -20.21
CA ASN A 216 10.42 -8.22 -20.60
C ASN A 216 10.39 -9.18 -19.40
N VAL A 217 11.18 -8.91 -18.36
CA VAL A 217 11.12 -9.68 -17.10
C VAL A 217 9.75 -9.53 -16.45
N LEU A 218 9.25 -8.29 -16.36
CA LEU A 218 7.96 -7.96 -15.78
C LEU A 218 6.81 -8.63 -16.54
N LYS A 219 6.85 -8.65 -17.88
CA LYS A 219 5.86 -9.33 -18.73
C LYS A 219 5.70 -10.81 -18.42
N ASN A 220 6.79 -11.48 -18.07
CA ASN A 220 6.79 -12.90 -17.73
C ASN A 220 6.41 -13.15 -16.25
N GLU A 221 6.54 -12.12 -15.40
CA GLU A 221 6.28 -12.20 -13.97
C GLU A 221 4.83 -11.81 -13.60
N ILE A 222 4.24 -10.85 -14.31
CA ILE A 222 2.89 -10.36 -14.00
C ILE A 222 1.85 -11.48 -14.20
N VAL A 223 1.11 -11.78 -13.14
CA VAL A 223 -0.08 -12.62 -13.19
C VAL A 223 -1.31 -11.73 -13.17
N VAL A 224 -2.13 -11.82 -14.22
CA VAL A 224 -3.42 -11.12 -14.32
C VAL A 224 -4.52 -12.18 -14.38
N THR A 225 -5.42 -12.16 -13.41
CA THR A 225 -6.57 -13.07 -13.37
C THR A 225 -7.80 -12.37 -13.92
N GLU A 226 -8.71 -13.14 -14.54
CA GLU A 226 -10.02 -12.63 -14.90
C GLU A 226 -10.80 -12.24 -13.63
N ASN A 227 -11.54 -11.13 -13.71
CA ASN A 227 -12.29 -10.61 -12.58
C ASN A 227 -13.44 -9.75 -13.08
N LEU A 228 -14.57 -10.36 -13.43
CA LEU A 228 -15.73 -9.62 -13.92
C LEU A 228 -16.30 -8.72 -12.80
N PRO A 229 -16.73 -7.47 -13.11
CA PRO A 229 -16.95 -6.89 -14.44
C PRO A 229 -15.76 -6.10 -15.02
N GLU A 230 -14.54 -6.32 -14.54
CA GLU A 230 -13.36 -5.56 -14.98
C GLU A 230 -13.02 -5.81 -16.45
N PRO A 231 -12.36 -4.84 -17.12
CA PRO A 231 -11.83 -5.01 -18.46
C PRO A 231 -10.99 -6.29 -18.66
N PRO A 232 -10.93 -6.79 -19.91
CA PRO A 232 -10.25 -8.02 -20.24
C PRO A 232 -8.81 -8.08 -19.73
N VAL A 233 -8.35 -9.30 -19.46
CA VAL A 233 -7.01 -9.60 -18.97
C VAL A 233 -5.91 -8.97 -19.84
N GLU A 234 -6.07 -9.02 -21.16
CA GLU A 234 -5.09 -8.47 -22.10
C GLU A 234 -4.96 -6.95 -21.98
N TYR A 235 -6.10 -6.25 -21.85
CA TYR A 235 -6.11 -4.79 -21.67
C TYR A 235 -5.38 -4.41 -20.38
N ARG A 236 -5.70 -5.07 -19.27
CA ARG A 236 -5.05 -4.84 -17.97
C ARG A 236 -3.55 -5.17 -18.01
N ARG A 237 -3.16 -6.24 -18.69
CA ARG A 237 -1.75 -6.59 -18.86
C ARG A 237 -0.98 -5.51 -19.62
N ARG A 238 -1.55 -4.94 -20.69
CA ARG A 238 -0.92 -3.85 -21.45
C ARG A 238 -0.81 -2.55 -20.65
N VAL A 239 -1.79 -2.26 -19.80
CA VAL A 239 -1.76 -1.07 -18.92
C VAL A 239 -0.72 -1.21 -17.80
N ALA A 240 -0.41 -2.44 -17.38
CA ALA A 240 0.55 -2.71 -16.31
C ALA A 240 2.03 -2.64 -16.75
N LEU A 241 2.29 -2.89 -18.04
CA LEU A 241 3.62 -2.88 -18.68
C LEU A 241 3.97 -1.48 -19.20
#